data_AF-A0A0F9PRL8-F1
#
_entry.id   AF-A0A0F9PRL8-F1
#
_cell.length_a   1.000
_cell.length_b   1.000
_cell.length_c   1.000
_cell.angle_alpha   90.00
_cell.angle_beta   90.00
_cell.angle_gamma   90.00
#
_symmetry.space_group_name_H-M   'P 1'
#
loop_
_entity.id
_entity.type
_entity.pdbx_description
1 polymer ?
#
loop_
_entity_poly.entity_id
_entity_poly.type
_entity_poly.pdbx_seq_one_letter_code
_entity_poly.pdbx_strand_id
1 'polypeptide(L)'
;MTTVPPGAMNLPRRVVDIVRDLVPRFRNSLSPVEQRVAIYLRGNENLFEGLKALIELRIQGRANVPEPSDPIQCKSMLARDREIQSFLTRLEFIYKSPIKQPAPDDGEPPE
;
A
#
# COMPACT_ATOMS: atom_id res chain seq x y z
N MET A 1 17.53 -37.20 -4.02
CA MET A 1 18.10 -35.83 -4.02
C MET A 1 17.29 -35.02 -5.01
N THR A 2 16.31 -34.24 -4.54
CA THR A 2 15.39 -33.50 -5.41
C THR A 2 15.81 -32.04 -5.39
N THR A 3 16.37 -31.57 -6.51
CA THR A 3 16.77 -30.19 -6.71
C THR A 3 15.53 -29.32 -6.93
N VAL A 4 15.25 -28.40 -6.01
CA VAL A 4 14.19 -27.41 -6.16
C VAL A 4 14.72 -26.28 -7.07
N PRO A 5 14.03 -25.91 -8.16
CA PRO A 5 14.48 -24.85 -9.05
C PRO A 5 14.37 -23.47 -8.38
N PRO A 6 15.31 -22.54 -8.63
CA PRO A 6 15.28 -21.19 -8.08
C PRO A 6 14.26 -20.35 -8.86
N GLY A 7 12.99 -20.44 -8.46
CA GLY A 7 11.90 -19.66 -9.03
C GLY A 7 10.64 -19.56 -8.18
N ALA A 8 10.56 -20.30 -7.06
CA ALA A 8 9.33 -20.44 -6.28
C ALA A 8 9.11 -19.34 -5.20
N MET A 9 10.01 -18.37 -5.05
CA MET A 9 9.99 -17.43 -3.92
C MET A 9 9.20 -16.11 -4.13
N ASN A 10 8.25 -16.02 -5.07
CA ASN A 10 7.48 -14.77 -5.24
C ASN A 10 6.00 -14.90 -5.66
N LEU A 11 5.50 -16.11 -5.90
CA LEU A 11 4.11 -16.34 -6.28
C LEU A 11 3.07 -16.07 -5.17
N PRO A 12 3.27 -16.48 -3.90
CA PRO A 12 2.21 -16.34 -2.91
C PRO A 12 1.92 -14.88 -2.52
N ARG A 13 2.93 -13.99 -2.52
CA ARG A 13 2.71 -12.56 -2.22
C ARG A 13 1.85 -11.86 -3.27
N ARG A 14 2.15 -12.08 -4.57
CA ARG A 14 1.39 -11.48 -5.68
C ARG A 14 -0.07 -11.93 -5.70
N VAL A 15 -0.33 -13.21 -5.40
CA VAL A 15 -1.70 -13.74 -5.35
C VAL A 15 -2.48 -13.12 -4.18
N VAL A 16 -1.85 -12.91 -3.02
CA VAL A 16 -2.48 -12.23 -1.89
C VAL A 16 -2.82 -10.78 -2.22
N ASP A 17 -1.95 -10.07 -2.92
CA ASP A 17 -2.19 -8.68 -3.34
C ASP A 17 -3.37 -8.60 -4.34
N ILE A 18 -3.43 -9.52 -5.31
CA ILE A 18 -4.53 -9.63 -6.27
C ILE A 18 -5.87 -9.99 -5.58
N VAL A 19 -5.84 -10.92 -4.63
CA VAL A 19 -7.04 -11.32 -3.87
C VAL A 19 -7.52 -10.17 -2.96
N ARG A 20 -6.60 -9.37 -2.42
CA ARG A 20 -6.93 -8.19 -1.62
C ARG A 20 -7.57 -7.08 -2.45
N ASP A 21 -7.17 -6.93 -3.72
CA ASP A 21 -7.80 -6.01 -4.66
C ASP A 21 -9.20 -6.45 -5.09
N LEU A 22 -9.46 -7.76 -5.14
CA LEU A 22 -10.73 -8.36 -5.56
C LEU A 22 -11.78 -8.44 -4.45
N VAL A 23 -11.38 -8.37 -3.18
CA VAL A 23 -12.29 -8.54 -2.04
C VAL A 23 -12.48 -7.21 -1.29
N PRO A 24 -13.65 -6.55 -1.44
CA PRO A 24 -13.92 -5.23 -0.84
C PRO A 24 -13.73 -5.18 0.68
N ARG A 25 -13.94 -6.31 1.38
CA ARG A 25 -13.76 -6.41 2.84
C ARG A 25 -12.32 -6.20 3.30
N PHE A 26 -11.33 -6.54 2.47
CA PHE A 26 -9.92 -6.37 2.83
C PHE A 26 -9.35 -5.00 2.44
N ARG A 27 -10.05 -4.19 1.63
CA ARG A 27 -9.64 -2.81 1.34
C ARG A 27 -9.61 -1.93 2.59
N ASN A 28 -10.50 -2.19 3.54
CA ASN A 28 -10.65 -1.36 4.74
C ASN A 28 -9.90 -1.91 5.96
N SER A 29 -9.06 -2.94 5.80
CA SER A 29 -8.21 -3.44 6.86
C SER A 29 -6.74 -3.23 6.52
N LEU A 30 -5.94 -2.94 7.55
CA LEU A 30 -4.50 -2.87 7.42
C LEU A 30 -3.91 -4.27 7.46
N SER A 31 -3.10 -4.60 6.47
CA SER A 31 -2.24 -5.77 6.51
C SER A 31 -1.20 -5.66 7.63
N PRO A 32 -0.58 -6.76 8.06
CA PRO A 32 0.48 -6.71 9.08
C PRO A 32 1.65 -5.80 8.70
N VAL A 33 1.97 -5.69 7.40
CA VAL A 33 3.01 -4.79 6.90
C VAL A 33 2.57 -3.33 7.05
N GLU A 34 1.34 -3.01 6.65
CA GLU A 34 0.79 -1.66 6.74
C GLU A 34 0.57 -1.22 8.19
N GLN A 35 0.24 -2.12 9.11
CA GLN A 35 0.18 -1.81 10.53
C GLN A 35 1.54 -1.36 11.07
N ARG A 36 2.64 -2.04 10.69
CA ARG A 36 4.00 -1.60 11.06
C ARG A 36 4.34 -0.24 10.48
N VAL A 37 3.98 -0.01 9.21
CA VAL A 37 4.17 1.31 8.57
C VAL A 37 3.35 2.37 9.30
N ALA A 38 2.10 2.09 9.66
CA ALA A 38 1.25 3.01 10.42
C ALA A 38 1.88 3.37 11.78
N ILE A 39 2.38 2.38 12.53
CA ILE A 39 3.08 2.60 13.80
C ILE A 39 4.28 3.52 13.58
N TYR A 40 5.10 3.24 12.57
CA TYR A 40 6.30 4.02 12.28
C TYR A 40 5.99 5.46 11.85
N LEU A 41 5.01 5.65 10.96
CA LEU A 41 4.60 6.97 10.48
C LEU A 41 3.99 7.83 11.59
N ARG A 42 3.25 7.24 12.54
CA ARG A 42 2.72 7.99 13.70
C ARG A 42 3.79 8.47 14.66
N GLY A 43 4.90 7.73 14.76
CA GLY A 43 6.08 8.18 15.50
C GLY A 43 6.93 9.19 14.73
N ASN A 44 6.58 9.50 13.47
CA ASN A 44 7.38 10.33 12.58
C ASN A 44 6.49 11.09 11.57
N GLU A 45 5.70 12.03 12.09
CA GLU A 45 4.75 12.82 11.30
C GLU A 45 5.41 13.56 10.13
N ASN A 46 6.62 14.08 10.32
CA ASN A 46 7.39 14.75 9.26
C ASN A 46 7.65 13.83 8.07
N LEU A 47 7.87 12.54 8.30
CA LEU A 47 8.04 11.57 7.22
C LEU A 47 6.72 11.33 6.47
N PHE A 48 5.60 11.25 7.18
CA PHE A 48 4.29 11.14 6.55
C PHE A 48 4.00 12.35 5.65
N GLU A 49 4.14 13.56 6.19
CA GLU A 49 3.92 14.80 5.43
C GLU A 49 4.90 14.92 4.25
N GLY A 50 6.16 14.55 4.43
CA GLY A 50 7.15 14.53 3.35
C GLY A 50 6.79 13.56 2.23
N LEU A 51 6.38 12.33 2.55
CA LEU A 51 5.93 11.34 1.56
C LEU A 51 4.66 11.80 0.84
N LYS A 52 3.70 12.36 1.59
CA LYS A 52 2.47 12.91 1.04
C LYS A 52 2.77 14.03 0.04
N ALA A 53 3.58 15.02 0.43
CA ALA A 53 3.95 16.15 -0.41
C ALA A 53 4.66 15.71 -1.70
N LEU A 54 5.56 14.72 -1.62
CA LEU A 54 6.23 14.15 -2.80
C LEU A 54 5.25 13.51 -3.79
N ILE A 55 4.26 12.77 -3.29
CA ILE A 55 3.23 12.14 -4.14
C ILE A 55 2.32 13.20 -4.74
N GLU A 56 1.88 14.20 -3.97
CA GLU A 56 1.06 15.31 -4.45
C GLU A 56 1.78 16.13 -5.52
N LEU A 57 3.07 16.43 -5.33
CA LEU A 57 3.90 17.09 -6.34
C LEU A 57 3.97 16.27 -7.63
N ARG A 58 4.04 14.94 -7.52
CA ARG A 58 4.06 14.06 -8.69
C ARG A 58 2.72 14.07 -9.43
N ILE A 59 1.59 14.10 -8.72
CA ILE A 59 0.25 14.22 -9.29
C ILE A 59 0.12 15.56 -10.03
N GLN A 60 0.49 16.66 -9.38
CA GLN A 60 0.45 18.00 -9.98
C GLN A 60 1.33 18.10 -11.23
N GLY A 61 2.55 17.56 -11.17
CA GLY A 61 3.45 17.52 -12.33
C GLY A 61 2.87 16.75 -13.51
N ARG A 62 2.03 15.74 -13.26
CA ARG A 62 1.36 14.95 -14.31
C ARG A 62 0.11 15.64 -14.86
N ALA A 63 -0.61 16.43 -14.06
CA ALA A 63 -1.73 17.23 -14.54
C ALA A 63 -1.35 18.24 -15.64
N ASN A 64 -0.07 18.62 -15.70
CA ASN A 64 0.49 19.50 -16.73
C ASN A 64 1.02 18.77 -17.97
N VAL A 65 0.99 17.43 -18.00
CA VAL A 65 1.47 16.64 -19.14
C VAL A 65 0.34 16.56 -20.17
N PRO A 66 0.57 16.97 -21.43
CA PRO A 66 -0.45 16.89 -22.47
C PRO A 66 -0.82 15.43 -22.77
N GLU A 67 -2.12 15.19 -23.00
CA GLU A 67 -2.61 13.86 -23.32
C GLU A 67 -2.04 13.35 -24.66
N PRO A 68 -1.52 12.12 -24.73
CA PRO A 68 -1.05 11.54 -25.97
C PRO A 68 -2.20 11.33 -26.95
N SER A 69 -1.97 11.59 -28.23
CA SER A 69 -2.93 11.29 -29.30
C SER A 69 -3.07 9.79 -29.57
N ASP A 70 -2.06 8.99 -29.20
CA ASP A 70 -2.09 7.55 -29.33
C ASP A 70 -2.95 6.90 -28.22
N PRO A 71 -3.98 6.08 -28.57
CA PRO A 71 -4.88 5.48 -27.59
C PRO A 71 -4.20 4.54 -26.58
N ILE A 72 -3.14 3.83 -26.97
CA ILE A 72 -2.41 2.91 -26.08
C ILE A 72 -1.63 3.72 -25.05
N GLN A 73 -0.98 4.79 -25.49
CA GLN A 73 -0.25 5.70 -24.61
C GLN A 73 -1.19 6.43 -23.64
N CYS A 74 -2.35 6.90 -24.11
CA CYS A 74 -3.36 7.52 -23.26
C CYS A 74 -3.86 6.54 -22.17
N LYS A 75 -4.18 5.30 -22.55
CA LYS A 75 -4.56 4.26 -21.57
C LYS A 75 -3.48 4.00 -20.52
N SER A 76 -2.21 3.92 -20.93
CA SER A 76 -1.08 3.73 -20.01
C SER A 76 -0.91 4.93 -19.06
N MET A 77 -1.07 6.15 -19.57
CA MET A 77 -1.02 7.37 -18.78
C MET A 77 -2.11 7.39 -17.71
N LEU A 78 -3.36 7.16 -18.09
CA LEU A 78 -4.50 7.12 -17.17
C LEU A 78 -4.37 6.01 -16.12
N ALA A 79 -3.82 4.85 -16.49
CA ALA A 79 -3.56 3.77 -15.55
C ALA A 79 -2.54 4.19 -14.47
N ARG A 80 -1.46 4.87 -14.88
CA ARG A 80 -0.46 5.42 -13.95
C ARG A 80 -1.03 6.52 -13.06
N ASP A 81 -1.92 7.37 -13.59
CA ASP A 81 -2.58 8.40 -12.79
C ASP A 81 -3.44 7.79 -11.68
N ARG A 82 -4.25 6.79 -12.04
CA ARG A 82 -5.07 6.05 -11.08
C ARG A 82 -4.22 5.34 -10.03
N GLU A 83 -3.10 4.76 -10.44
CA GLU A 83 -2.17 4.09 -9.53
C GLU A 83 -1.58 5.06 -8.50
N ILE A 84 -1.08 6.23 -8.94
CA ILE A 84 -0.51 7.25 -8.03
C ILE A 84 -1.58 7.79 -7.07
N GLN A 85 -2.80 8.03 -7.56
CA GLN A 85 -3.93 8.45 -6.70
C GLN A 85 -4.31 7.38 -5.67
N SER A 86 -4.28 6.11 -6.08
CA SER A 86 -4.49 4.96 -5.18
C SER A 86 -3.41 4.89 -4.10
N PHE A 87 -2.15 5.11 -4.46
CA PHE A 87 -1.04 5.16 -3.50
C PHE A 87 -1.22 6.27 -2.46
N LEU A 88 -1.59 7.49 -2.88
CA LEU A 88 -1.86 8.59 -1.96
C LEU A 88 -3.00 8.24 -1.00
N THR A 89 -4.12 7.79 -1.55
CA THR A 89 -5.30 7.38 -0.77
C THR A 89 -4.95 6.29 0.25
N ARG A 90 -4.14 5.30 -0.17
CA ARG A 90 -3.72 4.20 0.70
C ARG A 90 -2.77 4.68 1.80
N LEU A 91 -1.82 5.54 1.49
CA LEU A 91 -0.90 6.13 2.47
C LEU A 91 -1.68 6.89 3.55
N GLU A 92 -2.63 7.74 3.15
CA GLU A 92 -3.48 8.46 4.11
C GLU A 92 -4.32 7.52 4.97
N PHE A 93 -4.90 6.49 4.35
CA PHE A 93 -5.65 5.46 5.07
C PHE A 93 -4.77 4.76 6.10
N ILE A 94 -3.55 4.35 5.74
CA ILE A 94 -2.60 3.70 6.66
C ILE A 94 -2.31 4.60 7.87
N TYR A 95 -2.03 5.88 7.64
CA TYR A 95 -1.72 6.84 8.71
C TYR A 95 -2.91 7.05 9.66
N LYS A 96 -4.11 7.27 9.10
CA LYS A 96 -5.33 7.60 9.84
C LYS A 96 -6.00 6.39 10.49
N SER A 97 -5.76 5.18 10.01
CA SER A 97 -6.45 3.96 10.46
C SER A 97 -6.10 3.57 11.89
N PRO A 98 -7.07 3.20 12.74
CA PRO A 98 -6.79 2.77 14.10
C PRO A 98 -5.90 1.51 14.09
N ILE A 99 -4.77 1.58 14.80
CA ILE A 99 -3.92 0.40 15.02
C ILE A 99 -4.59 -0.35 16.17
N LYS A 100 -5.10 -1.55 15.89
CA LYS A 100 -5.45 -2.49 16.96
C LYS A 100 -4.16 -2.84 17.67
N GLN A 101 -3.92 -2.27 18.84
CA GLN A 101 -2.88 -2.79 19.71
C GLN A 101 -3.20 -4.27 19.96
N PRO A 102 -2.18 -5.17 19.94
CA PRO A 102 -2.40 -6.50 20.45
C PRO A 102 -2.95 -6.33 21.88
N ALA A 103 -4.05 -7.04 22.19
CA ALA A 103 -4.57 -7.06 23.54
C ALA A 103 -3.40 -7.40 24.49
N PRO A 104 -3.25 -6.69 25.62
CA PRO A 104 -2.32 -7.14 26.65
C PRO A 104 -2.65 -8.59 26.98
N ASP A 105 -1.62 -9.40 27.10
CA ASP A 105 -1.67 -10.82 27.42
C ASP A 105 -2.20 -10.98 28.86
N ASP A 106 -3.53 -10.89 29.02
CA ASP A 106 -4.23 -11.26 30.25
C ASP A 106 -4.26 -12.78 30.31
N GLY A 107 -3.17 -13.37 30.81
CA GLY A 107 -3.00 -14.82 30.91
C GLY A 107 -1.83 -15.20 31.80
N GLU A 108 -1.87 -14.75 33.06
CA GLU A 108 -1.03 -15.24 34.14
C GLU A 108 -0.96 -16.79 34.12
N PRO A 109 0.23 -17.43 34.18
CA PRO A 109 0.31 -18.88 34.21
C PRO A 109 -0.23 -19.38 35.56
N PRO A 110 -1.06 -20.45 35.60
CA PRO A 110 -1.53 -21.00 36.86
C PRO A 110 -0.35 -21.64 37.63
N GLU A 111 -0.27 -21.34 38.94
CA GLU A 111 0.59 -22.04 39.91
C GLU A 111 0.23 -23.53 40.04
#